data_AF-A0A7X0E0V4-F1
#
_entry.id   AF-A0A7X0E0V4-F1
#
_cell.length_a   1.000
_cell.length_b   1.000
_cell.length_c   1.000
_cell.angle_alpha   90.00
_cell.angle_beta   90.00
_cell.angle_gamma   90.00
#
_symmetry.space_group_name_H-M   'P 1'
#
loop_
_entity.id
_entity.type
_entity.pdbx_description
1 polymer ?
#
loop_
_entity_poly.entity_id
_entity_poly.type
_entity_poly.pdbx_seq_one_letter_code
_entity_poly.pdbx_strand_id
1 'polypeptide(L)'
;MKRVVDKHTVAHLWANRLQTDARTATGNFYFENEKIWSYGSHFLIAYHAQNDNGEHAVVITRNKYSVTTSEQVSIVRAASSHLNQLIVPDAGISREPLLKKWYNEITGIAANLQRARKPEKYIYQIRTVIHEARRYADFFGFELPACLRKAGEIQNAAQYAEVLENENTFRKKEEEKNRIEEQKIHRLQLKDWRALKSGYIKKRDGFDYLRFDKSTNRVQTSQRVEIPATIARNFYALVLDSLTDGGCKNCKMTLMDRYEVNEINKDFIKVGCHKISIKEIK
;
A
#
# COMPACT_ATOMS: atom_id res chain seq x y z
N MET A 1 -24.31 -24.83 -30.18
CA MET A 1 -24.99 -24.48 -28.91
C MET A 1 -25.34 -23.00 -28.90
N LYS A 2 -26.39 -22.59 -28.17
CA LYS A 2 -26.84 -21.18 -28.13
C LYS A 2 -25.97 -20.38 -27.17
N ARG A 3 -25.24 -19.39 -27.70
CA ARG A 3 -24.30 -18.55 -26.95
C ARG A 3 -24.96 -17.43 -26.15
N VAL A 4 -26.15 -17.00 -26.56
CA VAL A 4 -26.92 -15.91 -25.90
C VAL A 4 -28.15 -16.51 -25.20
N VAL A 5 -28.17 -16.46 -23.87
CA VAL A 5 -29.18 -17.11 -23.02
C VAL A 5 -29.56 -16.20 -21.83
N ASP A 6 -30.54 -16.60 -21.02
CA ASP A 6 -30.90 -15.86 -19.80
C ASP A 6 -29.87 -16.04 -18.68
N LYS A 7 -29.94 -15.20 -17.64
CA LYS A 7 -28.96 -15.21 -16.52
C LYS A 7 -28.85 -16.57 -15.84
N HIS A 8 -29.96 -17.26 -15.59
CA HIS A 8 -29.92 -18.54 -14.89
C HIS A 8 -29.23 -19.59 -15.76
N THR A 9 -29.57 -19.63 -17.05
CA THR A 9 -28.92 -20.54 -18.00
C THR A 9 -27.41 -20.25 -18.13
N VAL A 10 -26.97 -18.99 -18.18
CA VAL A 10 -25.52 -18.65 -18.17
C VAL A 10 -24.83 -19.29 -16.96
N ALA A 11 -25.38 -19.12 -15.77
CA ALA A 11 -24.78 -19.64 -14.54
C ALA A 11 -24.78 -21.16 -14.46
N HIS A 12 -25.86 -21.83 -14.88
CA HIS A 12 -25.96 -23.29 -14.89
C HIS A 12 -25.04 -23.93 -15.93
N LEU A 13 -24.90 -23.34 -17.12
CA LEU A 13 -23.98 -23.82 -18.15
C LEU A 13 -22.53 -23.76 -17.65
N TRP A 14 -22.15 -22.66 -16.99
CA TRP A 14 -20.84 -22.51 -16.38
C TRP A 14 -20.62 -23.50 -15.23
N ALA A 15 -21.52 -23.56 -14.26
CA ALA A 15 -21.35 -24.40 -13.07
C ALA A 15 -21.20 -25.89 -13.42
N ASN A 16 -21.93 -26.35 -14.44
CA ASN A 16 -21.85 -27.74 -14.92
C ASN A 16 -20.79 -27.95 -16.01
N ARG A 17 -20.02 -26.92 -16.39
CA ARG A 17 -18.99 -26.94 -17.44
C ARG A 17 -19.50 -27.53 -18.76
N LEU A 18 -20.74 -27.21 -19.14
CA LEU A 18 -21.41 -27.77 -20.33
C LEU A 18 -21.00 -27.08 -21.64
N GLN A 19 -20.42 -25.89 -21.55
CA GLN A 19 -19.94 -25.08 -22.67
C GLN A 19 -18.68 -24.32 -22.25
N THR A 20 -17.91 -23.85 -23.23
CA THR A 20 -16.76 -22.97 -22.98
C THR A 20 -17.17 -21.53 -22.74
N ASP A 21 -18.32 -21.09 -23.24
CA ASP A 21 -18.77 -19.71 -23.07
C ASP A 21 -20.27 -19.54 -23.30
N ALA A 22 -20.87 -18.59 -22.58
CA ALA A 22 -22.22 -18.08 -22.82
C ALA A 22 -22.38 -16.68 -22.20
N ARG A 23 -23.38 -15.92 -22.67
CA ARG A 23 -23.66 -14.57 -22.18
C ARG A 23 -25.14 -14.22 -22.21
N THR A 24 -25.52 -13.20 -21.44
CA THR A 24 -26.82 -12.53 -21.58
C THR A 24 -26.86 -11.67 -22.84
N ALA A 25 -28.07 -11.32 -23.31
CA ALA A 25 -28.27 -10.47 -24.48
C ALA A 25 -27.56 -9.11 -24.35
N THR A 26 -27.56 -8.53 -23.15
CA THR A 26 -26.88 -7.27 -22.83
C THR A 26 -25.36 -7.42 -22.68
N GLY A 27 -24.83 -8.64 -22.61
CA GLY A 27 -23.40 -8.92 -22.42
C GLY A 27 -22.87 -8.62 -21.02
N ASN A 28 -23.71 -8.19 -20.07
CA ASN A 28 -23.29 -7.81 -18.72
C ASN A 28 -23.16 -8.99 -17.74
N PHE A 29 -23.42 -10.21 -18.20
CA PHE A 29 -23.24 -11.44 -17.43
C PHE A 29 -22.84 -12.54 -18.38
N TYR A 30 -21.64 -13.08 -18.18
CA TYR A 30 -21.05 -14.02 -19.12
C TYR A 30 -19.98 -14.86 -18.44
N PHE A 31 -19.66 -15.98 -19.05
CA PHE A 31 -18.51 -16.79 -18.68
C PHE A 31 -17.70 -17.17 -19.91
N GLU A 32 -16.45 -17.52 -19.67
CA GLU A 32 -15.46 -17.96 -20.65
C GLU A 32 -14.51 -18.89 -19.89
N ASN A 33 -14.44 -20.12 -20.37
CA ASN A 33 -13.78 -21.24 -19.73
C ASN A 33 -14.23 -21.34 -18.26
N GLU A 34 -13.26 -21.32 -17.35
CA GLU A 34 -13.48 -21.55 -15.92
C GLU A 34 -14.07 -20.36 -15.17
N LYS A 35 -14.20 -19.19 -15.79
CA LYS A 35 -14.45 -17.92 -15.10
C LYS A 35 -15.78 -17.30 -15.52
N ILE A 36 -16.49 -16.71 -14.56
CA ILE A 36 -17.78 -16.03 -14.77
C ILE A 36 -17.75 -14.60 -14.20
N TRP A 37 -18.24 -13.63 -14.96
CA TRP A 37 -18.07 -12.19 -14.69
C TRP A 37 -19.38 -11.39 -14.71
N SER A 38 -19.31 -10.20 -14.11
CA SER A 38 -20.37 -9.18 -14.05
C SER A 38 -19.90 -7.89 -14.74
N TYR A 39 -20.67 -7.35 -15.69
CA TYR A 39 -20.44 -6.10 -16.46
C TYR A 39 -19.15 -6.00 -17.28
N GLY A 40 -18.09 -6.73 -16.93
CA GLY A 40 -16.82 -6.77 -17.63
C GLY A 40 -15.76 -7.54 -16.85
N SER A 41 -14.56 -7.64 -17.44
CA SER A 41 -13.45 -8.43 -16.89
C SER A 41 -12.93 -7.94 -15.53
N HIS A 42 -13.27 -6.71 -15.13
CA HIS A 42 -12.88 -6.12 -13.85
C HIS A 42 -13.63 -6.72 -12.65
N PHE A 43 -14.77 -7.39 -12.86
CA PHE A 43 -15.52 -8.03 -11.77
C PHE A 43 -15.72 -9.52 -12.03
N LEU A 44 -14.76 -10.31 -11.55
CA LEU A 44 -14.85 -11.77 -11.52
C LEU A 44 -15.78 -12.20 -10.38
N ILE A 45 -16.89 -12.86 -10.72
CA ILE A 45 -17.82 -13.40 -9.72
C ILE A 45 -17.24 -14.69 -9.13
N ALA A 46 -16.83 -15.61 -10.00
CA ALA A 46 -16.35 -16.90 -9.56
C ALA A 46 -15.46 -17.58 -10.60
N TYR A 47 -14.71 -18.59 -10.15
CA TYR A 47 -13.95 -19.46 -11.03
C TYR A 47 -13.86 -20.89 -10.49
N HIS A 48 -13.74 -21.88 -11.39
CA HIS A 48 -13.40 -23.24 -11.03
C HIS A 48 -11.91 -23.32 -10.67
N ALA A 49 -11.61 -23.94 -9.52
CA ALA A 49 -10.26 -24.16 -9.03
C ALA A 49 -10.02 -25.66 -8.84
N GLN A 50 -8.78 -26.08 -9.05
CA GLN A 50 -8.29 -27.41 -8.72
C GLN A 50 -7.06 -27.24 -7.84
N ASN A 51 -6.93 -28.05 -6.78
CA ASN A 51 -5.74 -28.06 -5.94
C ASN A 51 -4.73 -29.12 -6.42
N ASP A 52 -3.58 -29.18 -5.77
CA ASP A 52 -2.50 -30.11 -6.12
C ASP A 52 -2.89 -31.59 -5.94
N ASN A 53 -3.92 -31.86 -5.13
CA ASN A 53 -4.49 -33.20 -4.91
C ASN A 53 -5.54 -33.58 -5.97
N GLY A 54 -5.79 -32.69 -6.95
CA GLY A 54 -6.80 -32.90 -7.99
C GLY A 54 -8.23 -32.64 -7.54
N GLU A 55 -8.46 -32.15 -6.31
CA GLU A 55 -9.79 -31.84 -5.79
C GLU A 55 -10.34 -30.58 -6.44
N HIS A 56 -11.65 -30.57 -6.66
CA HIS A 56 -12.35 -29.47 -7.33
C HIS A 56 -13.10 -28.57 -6.34
N ALA A 57 -13.02 -27.26 -6.57
CA ALA A 57 -13.85 -26.27 -5.90
C ALA A 57 -14.25 -25.13 -6.83
N VAL A 58 -15.22 -24.34 -6.38
CA VAL A 58 -15.61 -23.08 -6.99
C VAL A 58 -15.29 -21.96 -6.02
N VAL A 59 -14.41 -21.05 -6.43
CA VAL A 59 -14.07 -19.86 -5.65
C VAL A 59 -15.03 -18.75 -6.04
N ILE A 60 -15.80 -18.23 -5.07
CA ILE A 60 -16.89 -17.27 -5.31
C ILE A 60 -16.66 -16.01 -4.49
N THR A 61 -16.80 -14.85 -5.12
CA THR A 61 -16.71 -13.58 -4.42
C THR A 61 -17.88 -13.36 -3.44
N ARG A 62 -17.58 -12.68 -2.33
CA ARG A 62 -18.56 -12.05 -1.45
C ARG A 62 -18.84 -10.60 -1.87
N ASN A 63 -17.97 -9.99 -2.68
CA ASN A 63 -18.10 -8.61 -3.09
C ASN A 63 -19.42 -8.38 -3.85
N LYS A 64 -20.03 -7.22 -3.60
CA LYS A 64 -21.32 -6.80 -4.12
C LYS A 64 -21.24 -5.29 -4.34
N TYR A 65 -20.85 -4.86 -5.53
CA TYR A 65 -20.69 -3.42 -5.81
C TYR A 65 -21.98 -2.75 -6.31
N SER A 66 -22.94 -3.53 -6.82
CA SER A 66 -24.24 -3.04 -7.29
C SER A 66 -25.36 -4.04 -6.99
N VAL A 67 -26.62 -3.60 -7.11
CA VAL A 67 -27.80 -4.47 -6.99
C VAL A 67 -27.75 -5.59 -8.02
N THR A 68 -27.44 -5.27 -9.28
CA THR A 68 -27.33 -6.27 -10.36
C THR A 68 -26.23 -7.28 -10.10
N THR A 69 -25.08 -6.83 -9.60
CA THR A 69 -23.98 -7.73 -9.24
C THR A 69 -24.36 -8.63 -8.08
N SER A 70 -25.07 -8.08 -7.08
CA SER A 70 -25.57 -8.85 -5.94
C SER A 70 -26.53 -9.95 -6.36
N GLU A 71 -27.39 -9.65 -7.32
CA GLU A 71 -28.29 -10.62 -7.96
C GLU A 71 -27.48 -11.71 -8.69
N GLN A 72 -26.55 -11.32 -9.57
CA GLN A 72 -25.74 -12.27 -10.35
C GLN A 72 -24.87 -13.17 -9.46
N VAL A 73 -24.23 -12.63 -8.41
CA VAL A 73 -23.49 -13.42 -7.42
C VAL A 73 -24.41 -14.44 -6.75
N SER A 74 -25.65 -14.05 -6.41
CA SER A 74 -26.63 -14.96 -5.82
C SER A 74 -27.05 -16.07 -6.79
N ILE A 75 -27.25 -15.73 -8.07
CA ILE A 75 -27.56 -16.70 -9.14
C ILE A 75 -26.41 -17.70 -9.29
N VAL A 76 -25.16 -17.23 -9.35
CA VAL A 76 -23.98 -18.10 -9.46
C VAL A 76 -23.84 -19.02 -8.25
N ARG A 77 -24.03 -18.50 -7.04
CA ARG A 77 -24.02 -19.32 -5.81
C ARG A 77 -25.10 -20.40 -5.83
N ALA A 78 -26.31 -20.06 -6.27
CA ALA A 78 -27.40 -21.03 -6.36
C ALA A 78 -27.10 -22.12 -7.40
N ALA A 79 -26.65 -21.73 -8.60
CA ALA A 79 -26.35 -22.64 -9.69
C ALA A 79 -25.21 -23.63 -9.38
N SER A 80 -24.23 -23.21 -8.57
CA SER A 80 -23.07 -24.00 -8.16
C SER A 80 -23.19 -24.60 -6.75
N SER A 81 -24.39 -24.63 -6.16
CA SER A 81 -24.63 -25.07 -4.77
C SER A 81 -24.31 -26.54 -4.51
N HIS A 82 -24.30 -27.36 -5.55
CA HIS A 82 -23.91 -28.77 -5.51
C HIS A 82 -22.39 -28.99 -5.54
N LEU A 83 -21.60 -27.93 -5.73
CA LEU A 83 -20.14 -27.96 -5.78
C LEU A 83 -19.54 -27.51 -4.46
N ASN A 84 -18.27 -27.84 -4.24
CA ASN A 84 -17.51 -27.33 -3.10
C ASN A 84 -17.26 -25.81 -3.26
N GLN A 85 -18.01 -24.98 -2.55
CA GLN A 85 -17.89 -23.52 -2.64
C GLN A 85 -16.87 -22.97 -1.62
N LEU A 86 -15.95 -22.14 -2.12
CA LEU A 86 -15.01 -21.35 -1.33
C LEU A 86 -15.36 -19.88 -1.47
N ILE A 87 -15.92 -19.30 -0.41
CA ILE A 87 -16.28 -17.89 -0.42
C ILE A 87 -15.05 -17.05 -0.08
N VAL A 88 -14.79 -16.03 -0.90
CA VAL A 88 -13.65 -15.14 -0.74
C VAL A 88 -14.07 -13.66 -0.85
N PRO A 89 -13.35 -12.71 -0.25
CA PRO A 89 -13.67 -11.29 -0.34
C PRO A 89 -13.74 -10.81 -1.80
N ASP A 90 -12.86 -11.31 -2.65
CA ASP A 90 -12.75 -10.93 -4.05
C ASP A 90 -12.11 -12.07 -4.84
N ALA A 91 -12.80 -12.60 -5.86
CA ALA A 91 -12.30 -13.73 -6.63
C ALA A 91 -11.23 -13.29 -7.65
N GLY A 92 -11.17 -12.00 -8.01
CA GLY A 92 -10.30 -11.48 -9.07
C GLY A 92 -8.88 -11.14 -8.64
N ILE A 93 -8.51 -11.36 -7.37
CA ILE A 93 -7.20 -10.96 -6.83
C ILE A 93 -6.37 -12.16 -6.39
N SER A 94 -5.05 -11.97 -6.36
CA SER A 94 -4.11 -13.00 -5.90
C SER A 94 -4.19 -13.23 -4.39
N ARG A 95 -3.55 -14.32 -3.93
CA ARG A 95 -3.59 -14.78 -2.54
C ARG A 95 -3.17 -13.72 -1.53
N GLU A 96 -2.04 -13.04 -1.72
CA GLU A 96 -1.53 -12.08 -0.72
C GLU A 96 -2.49 -10.89 -0.49
N PRO A 97 -2.98 -10.20 -1.54
CA PRO A 97 -4.06 -9.22 -1.39
C PRO A 97 -5.33 -9.79 -0.73
N LEU A 98 -5.68 -11.05 -0.99
CA LEU A 98 -6.85 -11.69 -0.42
C LEU A 98 -6.73 -11.90 1.09
N LEU A 99 -5.59 -12.42 1.54
CA LEU A 99 -5.25 -12.57 2.97
C LEU A 99 -5.31 -11.22 3.70
N LYS A 100 -4.82 -10.16 3.05
CA LYS A 100 -4.93 -8.79 3.58
C LYS A 100 -6.38 -8.30 3.65
N LYS A 101 -7.22 -8.60 2.67
CA LYS A 101 -8.65 -8.24 2.70
C LYS A 101 -9.38 -8.91 3.87
N TRP A 102 -9.16 -10.22 4.10
CA TRP A 102 -9.74 -10.90 5.27
C TRP A 102 -9.25 -10.29 6.59
N TYR A 103 -7.95 -10.01 6.71
CA TYR A 103 -7.40 -9.37 7.90
C TYR A 103 -8.06 -8.01 8.17
N ASN A 104 -8.12 -7.14 7.16
CA ASN A 104 -8.73 -5.81 7.27
C ASN A 104 -10.22 -5.88 7.60
N GLU A 105 -10.95 -6.86 7.07
CA GLU A 105 -12.36 -7.06 7.38
C GLU A 105 -12.54 -7.46 8.85
N ILE A 106 -11.76 -8.44 9.33
CA ILE A 106 -11.79 -8.87 10.74
C ILE A 106 -11.45 -7.71 11.68
N THR A 107 -10.37 -6.98 11.43
CA THR A 107 -9.97 -5.85 12.28
C THR A 107 -10.97 -4.70 12.22
N GLY A 108 -11.54 -4.43 11.04
CA GLY A 108 -12.62 -3.45 10.86
C GLY A 108 -13.89 -3.82 11.63
N ILE A 109 -14.27 -5.10 11.66
CA ILE A 109 -15.37 -5.60 12.49
C ILE A 109 -15.01 -5.46 13.98
N ALA A 110 -13.82 -5.91 14.37
CA ALA A 110 -13.33 -5.91 15.75
C ALA A 110 -13.24 -4.49 16.35
N ALA A 111 -12.98 -3.47 15.54
CA ALA A 111 -12.99 -2.07 15.97
C ALA A 111 -14.32 -1.66 16.64
N ASN A 112 -15.43 -2.29 16.26
CA ASN A 112 -16.75 -1.99 16.83
C ASN A 112 -16.93 -2.59 18.24
N LEU A 113 -16.11 -3.56 18.66
CA LEU A 113 -16.24 -4.24 19.96
C LEU A 113 -16.10 -3.27 21.14
N GLN A 114 -15.29 -2.22 21.02
CA GLN A 114 -15.07 -1.24 22.10
C GLN A 114 -16.35 -0.50 22.51
N ARG A 115 -17.28 -0.31 21.57
CA ARG A 115 -18.53 0.46 21.77
C ARG A 115 -19.77 -0.42 21.68
N ALA A 116 -19.58 -1.73 21.50
CA ALA A 116 -20.66 -2.65 21.22
C ALA A 116 -21.53 -2.89 22.46
N ARG A 117 -22.83 -2.63 22.34
CA ARG A 117 -23.83 -3.09 23.32
C ARG A 117 -24.11 -4.60 23.23
N LYS A 118 -23.87 -5.18 22.05
CA LYS A 118 -24.05 -6.61 21.73
C LYS A 118 -22.80 -7.16 21.02
N PRO A 119 -21.71 -7.43 21.76
CA PRO A 119 -20.44 -7.86 21.17
C PRO A 119 -20.54 -9.19 20.42
N GLU A 120 -21.48 -10.06 20.79
CA GLU A 120 -21.70 -11.39 20.21
C GLU A 120 -21.94 -11.33 18.69
N LYS A 121 -22.62 -10.28 18.22
CA LYS A 121 -22.86 -10.05 16.79
C LYS A 121 -21.53 -9.90 16.04
N TYR A 122 -20.62 -9.09 16.57
CA TYR A 122 -19.33 -8.82 15.92
C TYR A 122 -18.41 -10.03 16.02
N ILE A 123 -18.43 -10.75 17.15
CA ILE A 123 -17.70 -12.02 17.31
C ILE A 123 -18.19 -13.05 16.28
N TYR A 124 -19.51 -13.18 16.10
CA TYR A 124 -20.06 -14.07 15.08
C TYR A 124 -19.60 -13.69 13.68
N GLN A 125 -19.62 -12.39 13.33
CA GLN A 125 -19.12 -11.91 12.05
C GLN A 125 -17.63 -12.25 11.85
N ILE A 126 -16.78 -12.01 12.86
CA ILE A 126 -15.36 -12.38 12.82
C ILE A 126 -15.20 -13.89 12.57
N ARG A 127 -15.96 -14.72 13.29
CA ARG A 127 -15.96 -16.18 13.12
C ARG A 127 -16.34 -16.60 11.71
N THR A 128 -17.33 -15.96 11.10
CA THR A 128 -17.70 -16.21 9.70
C THR A 128 -16.56 -15.87 8.75
N VAL A 129 -15.92 -14.70 8.92
CA VAL A 129 -14.83 -14.26 8.04
C VAL A 129 -13.59 -15.16 8.16
N ILE A 130 -13.19 -15.53 9.38
CA ILE A 130 -12.02 -16.43 9.55
C ILE A 130 -12.33 -17.86 9.07
N HIS A 131 -13.58 -18.33 9.19
CA HIS A 131 -13.97 -19.64 8.67
C HIS A 131 -13.80 -19.72 7.15
N GLU A 132 -14.16 -18.67 6.42
CA GLU A 132 -13.93 -18.58 4.97
C GLU A 132 -12.44 -18.62 4.62
N ALA A 133 -11.61 -17.85 5.34
CA ALA A 133 -10.17 -17.86 5.15
C ALA A 133 -9.56 -19.26 5.41
N ARG A 134 -10.01 -19.95 6.46
CA ARG A 134 -9.58 -21.31 6.80
C ARG A 134 -9.97 -22.30 5.70
N ARG A 135 -11.24 -22.30 5.28
CA ARG A 135 -11.73 -23.16 4.18
C ARG A 135 -10.91 -22.99 2.89
N TYR A 136 -10.55 -21.76 2.56
CA TYR A 136 -9.70 -21.47 1.42
C TYR A 136 -8.27 -21.99 1.62
N ALA A 137 -7.67 -21.74 2.78
CA ALA A 137 -6.32 -22.20 3.11
C ALA A 137 -6.20 -23.73 3.14
N ASP A 138 -7.19 -24.41 3.73
CA ASP A 138 -7.29 -25.86 3.80
C ASP A 138 -7.36 -26.47 2.40
N PHE A 139 -8.20 -25.90 1.52
CA PHE A 139 -8.34 -26.39 0.14
C PHE A 139 -7.05 -26.24 -0.68
N PHE A 140 -6.32 -25.13 -0.52
CA PHE A 140 -5.08 -24.86 -1.24
C PHE A 140 -3.83 -25.34 -0.49
N GLY A 141 -3.97 -26.06 0.63
CA GLY A 141 -2.87 -26.69 1.35
C GLY A 141 -1.82 -25.74 1.92
N PHE A 142 -2.22 -24.55 2.40
CA PHE A 142 -1.28 -23.60 3.01
C PHE A 142 -1.71 -23.14 4.39
N GLU A 143 -0.75 -22.72 5.21
CA GLU A 143 -1.04 -22.19 6.55
C GLU A 143 -1.46 -20.71 6.51
N LEU A 144 -2.51 -20.37 7.25
CA LEU A 144 -2.90 -18.97 7.42
C LEU A 144 -1.79 -18.18 8.14
N PRO A 145 -1.47 -16.96 7.68
CA PRO A 145 -0.54 -16.08 8.37
C PRO A 145 -0.91 -15.90 9.85
N ALA A 146 0.10 -15.90 10.73
CA ALA A 146 -0.10 -15.80 12.17
C ALA A 146 -0.92 -14.56 12.58
N CYS A 147 -0.73 -13.43 11.88
CA CYS A 147 -1.52 -12.21 12.11
C CYS A 147 -3.02 -12.43 11.86
N LEU A 148 -3.38 -13.12 10.77
CA LEU A 148 -4.77 -13.42 10.43
C LEU A 148 -5.38 -14.46 11.38
N ARG A 149 -4.62 -15.48 11.78
CA ARG A 149 -5.05 -16.45 12.79
C ARG A 149 -5.40 -15.77 14.12
N LYS A 150 -4.48 -14.93 14.64
CA LYS A 150 -4.70 -14.15 15.87
C LYS A 150 -5.88 -13.19 15.75
N ALA A 151 -6.03 -12.50 14.61
CA ALA A 151 -7.18 -11.63 14.38
C ALA A 151 -8.51 -12.41 14.44
N GLY A 152 -8.54 -13.64 13.91
CA GLY A 152 -9.72 -14.51 13.98
C GLY A 152 -10.08 -15.03 15.38
N GLU A 153 -9.16 -14.91 16.34
CA GLU A 153 -9.37 -15.34 17.75
C GLU A 153 -10.00 -14.24 18.60
N ILE A 154 -10.11 -13.00 18.10
CA ILE A 154 -10.67 -11.86 18.85
C ILE A 154 -12.11 -12.16 19.31
N GLN A 155 -12.31 -12.18 20.62
CA GLN A 155 -13.59 -12.31 21.30
C GLN A 155 -14.00 -11.03 22.05
N ASN A 156 -13.06 -10.11 22.32
CA ASN A 156 -13.35 -8.92 23.12
C ASN A 156 -12.43 -7.74 22.75
N ALA A 157 -12.73 -6.57 23.33
CA ALA A 157 -11.99 -5.34 23.07
C ALA A 157 -10.52 -5.39 23.54
N ALA A 158 -10.21 -6.14 24.61
CA ALA A 158 -8.85 -6.26 25.11
C ALA A 158 -7.96 -7.04 24.14
N GLN A 159 -8.45 -8.18 23.61
CA GLN A 159 -7.75 -8.96 22.58
C GLN A 159 -7.56 -8.15 21.30
N TYR A 160 -8.56 -7.33 20.92
CA TYR A 160 -8.40 -6.43 19.78
C TYR A 160 -7.30 -5.37 20.01
N ALA A 161 -7.22 -4.78 21.21
CA ALA A 161 -6.17 -3.82 21.55
C ALA A 161 -4.76 -4.46 21.47
N GLU A 162 -4.60 -5.70 21.93
CA GLU A 162 -3.35 -6.45 21.82
C GLU A 162 -2.92 -6.67 20.36
N VAL A 163 -3.86 -7.03 19.48
CA VAL A 163 -3.60 -7.19 18.05
C VAL A 163 -3.11 -5.87 17.43
N LEU A 164 -3.74 -4.75 17.76
CA LEU A 164 -3.32 -3.43 17.28
C LEU A 164 -1.94 -3.03 17.79
N GLU A 165 -1.62 -3.31 19.05
CA GLU A 165 -0.31 -3.01 19.62
C GLU A 165 0.79 -3.83 18.95
N ASN A 166 0.56 -5.13 18.74
CA ASN A 166 1.46 -6.01 18.00
C ASN A 166 1.67 -5.53 16.55
N GLU A 167 0.62 -5.09 15.87
CA GLU A 167 0.74 -4.54 14.51
C GLU A 167 1.52 -3.23 14.48
N ASN A 168 1.25 -2.32 15.43
CA ASN A 168 1.96 -1.05 15.54
C ASN A 168 3.44 -1.26 15.88
N THR A 169 3.77 -2.21 16.75
CA THR A 169 5.17 -2.53 17.08
C THR A 169 5.90 -3.17 15.89
N PHE A 170 5.24 -4.08 15.15
CA PHE A 170 5.81 -4.63 13.92
C PHE A 170 6.04 -3.54 12.87
N ARG A 171 5.04 -2.68 12.64
CA ARG A 171 5.16 -1.55 11.70
C ARG A 171 6.31 -0.62 12.08
N LYS A 172 6.43 -0.24 13.35
CA LYS A 172 7.55 0.60 13.84
C LYS A 172 8.91 -0.08 13.64
N LYS A 173 9.01 -1.40 13.84
CA LYS A 173 10.25 -2.17 13.61
C LYS A 173 10.64 -2.17 12.13
N GLU A 174 9.68 -2.39 11.23
CA GLU A 174 9.93 -2.36 9.79
C GLU A 174 10.29 -0.95 9.30
N GLU A 175 9.59 0.08 9.79
CA GLU A 175 9.93 1.49 9.53
C GLU A 175 11.35 1.83 10.00
N GLU A 176 11.74 1.38 11.19
CA GLU A 176 13.10 1.62 11.71
C GLU A 176 14.15 0.84 10.91
N LYS A 177 13.88 -0.40 10.51
CA LYS A 177 14.77 -1.18 9.64
C LYS A 177 14.98 -0.49 8.29
N ASN A 178 13.90 -0.03 7.67
CA ASN A 178 13.95 0.73 6.42
C ASN A 178 14.71 2.03 6.60
N ARG A 179 14.49 2.75 7.70
CA ARG A 179 15.21 3.98 8.04
C ARG A 179 16.71 3.75 8.21
N ILE A 180 17.12 2.68 8.90
CA ILE A 180 18.54 2.32 9.07
C ILE A 180 19.17 2.02 7.71
N GLU A 181 18.48 1.28 6.85
CA GLU A 181 18.97 0.95 5.52
C GLU A 181 19.09 2.20 4.63
N GLU A 182 18.07 3.07 4.66
CA GLU A 182 18.10 4.36 3.98
C GLU A 182 19.25 5.24 4.46
N GLN A 183 19.54 5.26 5.77
CA GLN A 183 20.67 5.99 6.34
C GLN A 183 22.02 5.43 5.90
N LYS A 184 22.16 4.10 5.78
CA LYS A 184 23.38 3.46 5.26
C LYS A 184 23.62 3.86 3.81
N ILE A 185 22.59 3.74 2.98
CA ILE A 185 22.67 4.13 1.56
C ILE A 185 22.98 5.62 1.44
N HIS A 186 22.30 6.47 2.23
CA HIS A 186 22.55 7.91 2.25
C HIS A 186 24.00 8.23 2.60
N ARG A 187 24.57 7.57 3.63
CA ARG A 187 25.96 7.76 4.05
C ARG A 187 26.95 7.39 2.94
N LEU A 188 26.69 6.30 2.21
CA LEU A 188 27.52 5.90 1.07
C LEU A 188 27.43 6.91 -0.07
N GLN A 189 26.21 7.34 -0.43
CA GLN A 189 25.98 8.35 -1.46
C GLN A 189 26.64 9.69 -1.11
N LEU A 190 26.57 10.12 0.15
CA LEU A 190 27.21 11.33 0.62
C LEU A 190 28.74 11.24 0.54
N LYS A 191 29.33 10.08 0.85
CA LYS A 191 30.77 9.86 0.71
C LYS A 191 31.22 9.98 -0.74
N ASP A 192 30.54 9.30 -1.66
CA ASP A 192 30.89 9.35 -3.09
C ASP A 192 30.65 10.73 -3.69
N TRP A 193 29.59 11.41 -3.26
CA TRP A 193 29.34 12.80 -3.64
C TRP A 193 30.42 13.73 -3.09
N ARG A 194 30.83 13.66 -1.82
CA ARG A 194 31.94 14.50 -1.33
C ARG A 194 33.26 14.22 -2.06
N ALA A 195 33.44 13.01 -2.58
CA ALA A 195 34.58 12.61 -3.40
C ALA A 195 34.47 12.97 -4.89
N LEU A 196 33.50 13.81 -5.29
CA LEU A 196 33.24 14.23 -6.68
C LEU A 196 32.89 13.08 -7.64
N LYS A 197 32.52 11.89 -7.15
CA LYS A 197 32.16 10.73 -8.00
C LYS A 197 30.73 10.76 -8.53
N SER A 198 29.85 11.55 -7.91
CA SER A 198 28.45 11.73 -8.31
C SER A 198 28.11 13.21 -8.33
N GLY A 199 27.23 13.64 -9.23
CA GLY A 199 26.75 15.03 -9.28
C GLY A 199 25.62 15.35 -8.29
N TYR A 200 24.97 14.36 -7.69
CA TYR A 200 23.81 14.59 -6.81
C TYR A 200 23.63 13.48 -5.77
N ILE A 201 22.82 13.78 -4.74
CA ILE A 201 22.35 12.82 -3.74
C ILE A 201 20.83 12.93 -3.68
N LYS A 202 20.13 11.79 -3.60
CA LYS A 202 18.69 11.80 -3.30
C LYS A 202 18.52 12.16 -1.82
N LYS A 203 17.84 13.26 -1.52
CA LYS A 203 17.56 13.72 -0.16
C LYS A 203 16.78 12.66 0.64
N ARG A 204 17.38 12.12 1.70
CA ARG A 204 16.77 11.07 2.55
C ARG A 204 16.64 11.49 4.02
N ASP A 205 17.41 12.46 4.48
CA ASP A 205 17.47 12.93 5.87
C ASP A 205 16.92 14.35 6.08
N GLY A 206 16.35 14.94 5.03
CA GLY A 206 15.76 16.27 5.09
C GLY A 206 16.75 17.43 4.94
N PHE A 207 18.05 17.15 4.74
CA PHE A 207 19.07 18.18 4.52
C PHE A 207 19.74 18.08 3.15
N ASP A 208 20.25 19.23 2.72
CA ASP A 208 21.07 19.41 1.53
C ASP A 208 22.51 19.70 1.95
N TYR A 209 23.44 19.25 1.12
CA TYR A 209 24.87 19.22 1.40
C TYR A 209 25.62 20.15 0.47
N LEU A 210 26.75 20.67 0.95
CA LEU A 210 27.65 21.52 0.18
C LEU A 210 29.01 20.84 0.02
N ARG A 211 29.65 21.06 -1.14
CA ARG A 211 31.05 20.68 -1.37
C ARG A 211 31.71 21.75 -2.21
N PHE A 212 33.02 21.93 -2.05
CA PHE A 212 33.81 22.84 -2.85
C PHE A 212 34.60 22.07 -3.90
N ASP A 213 34.42 22.42 -5.18
CA ASP A 213 35.19 21.88 -6.29
C ASP A 213 36.31 22.85 -6.67
N LYS A 214 37.55 22.44 -6.41
CA LYS A 214 38.76 23.24 -6.68
C LYS A 214 39.00 23.43 -8.18
N SER A 215 38.59 22.49 -9.02
CA SER A 215 38.85 22.54 -10.46
C SER A 215 38.01 23.62 -11.16
N THR A 216 36.78 23.81 -10.69
CA THR A 216 35.82 24.79 -11.22
C THR A 216 35.71 26.05 -10.38
N ASN A 217 36.34 26.08 -9.20
CA ASN A 217 36.26 27.16 -8.21
C ASN A 217 34.80 27.49 -7.81
N ARG A 218 33.99 26.46 -7.58
CA ARG A 218 32.55 26.55 -7.29
C ARG A 218 32.17 25.73 -6.07
N VAL A 219 31.18 26.23 -5.34
CA VAL A 219 30.46 25.49 -4.29
C VAL A 219 29.28 24.79 -4.96
N GLN A 220 29.21 23.47 -4.84
CA GLN A 220 28.16 22.63 -5.40
C GLN A 220 27.21 22.17 -4.30
N THR A 221 25.91 22.14 -4.60
CA THR A 221 24.88 21.57 -3.72
C THR A 221 24.56 20.13 -4.10
N SER A 222 24.05 19.35 -3.15
CA SER A 222 23.58 17.97 -3.40
C SER A 222 22.46 17.85 -4.42
N GLN A 223 21.82 18.96 -4.84
CA GLN A 223 20.81 19.00 -5.90
C GLN A 223 21.32 19.65 -7.20
N ARG A 224 22.64 19.63 -7.45
CA ARG A 224 23.28 20.10 -8.70
C ARG A 224 23.24 21.60 -8.95
N VAL A 225 23.03 22.41 -7.91
CA VAL A 225 23.21 23.88 -8.03
C VAL A 225 24.69 24.20 -7.82
N GLU A 226 25.25 25.05 -8.66
CA GLU A 226 26.63 25.50 -8.53
C GLU A 226 26.72 27.01 -8.31
N ILE A 227 27.43 27.40 -7.27
CA ILE A 227 27.56 28.77 -6.82
C ILE A 227 29.04 29.18 -6.95
N PRO A 228 29.38 30.27 -7.65
CA PRO A 228 30.74 30.79 -7.67
C PRO A 228 31.29 31.02 -6.25
N ALA A 229 32.55 30.65 -6.00
CA ALA A 229 33.15 30.72 -4.67
C ALA A 229 33.08 32.12 -4.03
N THR A 230 33.22 33.18 -4.83
CA THR A 230 33.11 34.57 -4.39
C THR A 230 31.70 34.89 -3.87
N ILE A 231 30.67 34.50 -4.62
CA ILE A 231 29.26 34.68 -4.23
C ILE A 231 28.95 33.87 -2.97
N ALA A 232 29.41 32.62 -2.89
CA ALA A 232 29.19 31.77 -1.72
C ALA A 232 29.82 32.36 -0.44
N ARG A 233 31.03 32.92 -0.52
CA ARG A 233 31.68 33.59 0.62
C ARG A 233 30.95 34.86 1.06
N ASN A 234 30.55 35.70 0.12
CA ASN A 234 29.79 36.91 0.43
C ASN A 234 28.45 36.55 1.08
N PHE A 235 27.78 35.53 0.56
CA PHE A 235 26.54 35.03 1.14
C PHE A 235 26.75 34.45 2.54
N TYR A 236 27.85 33.74 2.79
CA TYR A 236 28.16 33.22 4.12
C TYR A 236 28.35 34.33 5.16
N ALA A 237 29.00 35.44 4.81
CA ALA A 237 29.12 36.60 5.70
C ALA A 237 27.74 37.14 6.10
N LEU A 238 26.83 37.30 5.13
CA LEU A 238 25.44 37.72 5.39
C LEU A 238 24.68 36.74 6.30
N VAL A 239 24.93 35.43 6.15
CA VAL A 239 24.34 34.41 7.03
C VAL A 239 24.86 34.57 8.46
N LEU A 240 26.15 34.83 8.65
CA LEU A 240 26.73 35.07 9.98
C LEU A 240 26.15 36.32 10.64
N ASP A 241 26.04 37.43 9.91
CA ASP A 241 25.44 38.67 10.41
C ASP A 241 23.95 38.46 10.78
N SER A 242 23.21 37.73 9.94
CA SER A 242 21.83 37.39 10.25
C SER A 242 21.72 36.53 11.51
N LEU A 243 22.67 35.62 11.76
CA LEU A 243 22.68 34.79 12.97
C LEU A 243 23.03 35.60 14.23
N THR A 244 23.87 36.64 14.14
CA THR A 244 24.13 37.54 15.27
C THR A 244 22.88 38.33 15.65
N ASP A 245 22.04 38.66 14.67
CA ASP A 245 20.76 39.34 14.87
C ASP A 245 19.60 38.40 15.28
N GLY A 246 19.90 37.12 15.57
CA GLY A 246 18.91 36.13 16.01
C GLY A 246 18.25 35.31 14.90
N GLY A 247 18.68 35.49 13.65
CA GLY A 247 18.17 34.82 12.46
C GLY A 247 17.06 35.61 11.75
N CYS A 248 16.52 35.05 10.68
CA CYS A 248 15.43 35.66 9.92
C CYS A 248 14.43 34.63 9.39
N LYS A 249 13.18 35.06 9.27
CA LYS A 249 12.12 34.37 8.51
C LYS A 249 11.65 35.31 7.41
N ASN A 250 11.49 34.79 6.19
CA ASN A 250 11.25 35.59 4.99
C ASN A 250 12.28 36.72 4.87
N CYS A 251 13.54 36.35 4.65
CA CYS A 251 14.69 37.24 4.82
C CYS A 251 14.80 38.35 3.77
N LYS A 252 13.83 38.45 2.84
CA LYS A 252 13.74 39.45 1.75
C LYS A 252 15.07 39.65 1.01
N MET A 253 15.83 38.56 0.85
CA MET A 253 17.11 38.54 0.17
C MET A 253 17.16 37.35 -0.78
N THR A 254 18.01 37.46 -1.79
CA THR A 254 18.18 36.44 -2.83
C THR A 254 19.64 36.05 -2.98
N LEU A 255 19.90 34.76 -3.12
CA LEU A 255 21.19 34.23 -3.54
C LEU A 255 21.26 34.21 -5.07
N MET A 256 22.35 34.74 -5.65
CA MET A 256 22.58 34.83 -7.10
C MET A 256 21.44 35.52 -7.86
N ASP A 257 20.75 36.46 -7.22
CA ASP A 257 19.59 37.20 -7.75
C ASP A 257 18.45 36.30 -8.27
N ARG A 258 18.39 35.06 -7.79
CA ARG A 258 17.46 34.03 -8.30
C ARG A 258 16.79 33.21 -7.20
N TYR A 259 17.51 32.90 -6.12
CA TYR A 259 17.02 31.98 -5.10
C TYR A 259 16.68 32.73 -3.81
N GLU A 260 15.39 32.76 -3.45
CA GLU A 260 14.92 33.42 -2.24
C GLU A 260 15.45 32.72 -0.98
N VAL A 261 15.90 33.52 -0.01
CA VAL A 261 16.29 33.04 1.32
C VAL A 261 15.08 33.09 2.24
N ASN A 262 14.55 31.92 2.51
CA ASN A 262 13.30 31.73 3.25
C ASN A 262 13.51 31.82 4.76
N GLU A 263 14.60 31.25 5.26
CA GLU A 263 14.85 31.15 6.70
C GLU A 263 16.35 31.01 6.99
N ILE A 264 16.83 31.73 7.99
CA ILE A 264 18.14 31.54 8.60
C ILE A 264 17.92 31.41 10.10
N ASN A 265 18.38 30.30 10.69
CA ASN A 265 18.36 30.10 12.14
C ASN A 265 19.60 29.31 12.58
N LYS A 266 19.73 29.09 13.89
CA LYS A 266 20.91 28.42 14.49
C LYS A 266 21.15 26.99 13.97
N ASP A 267 20.12 26.33 13.44
CA ASP A 267 20.19 24.94 13.00
C ASP A 267 20.44 24.83 11.48
N PHE A 268 19.79 25.68 10.68
CA PHE A 268 19.83 25.60 9.22
C PHE A 268 19.58 26.94 8.50
N ILE A 269 19.98 26.98 7.22
CA ILE A 269 19.49 27.93 6.23
C ILE A 269 18.54 27.24 5.25
N LYS A 270 17.49 27.94 4.82
CA LYS A 270 16.57 27.51 3.78
C LYS A 270 16.60 28.49 2.62
N VAL A 271 17.09 28.05 1.47
CA VAL A 271 17.23 28.85 0.25
C VAL A 271 16.50 28.14 -0.88
N GLY A 272 15.40 28.72 -1.37
CA GLY A 272 14.48 28.06 -2.29
C GLY A 272 14.04 26.68 -1.75
N CYS A 273 14.28 25.62 -2.52
CA CYS A 273 14.01 24.23 -2.15
C CYS A 273 15.09 23.57 -1.26
N HIS A 274 16.22 24.24 -1.02
CA HIS A 274 17.34 23.68 -0.27
C HIS A 274 17.22 23.99 1.22
N LYS A 275 17.55 23.00 2.06
CA LYS A 275 17.67 23.14 3.52
C LYS A 275 19.05 22.66 3.95
N ILE A 276 19.97 23.58 4.23
CA ILE A 276 21.37 23.28 4.51
C ILE A 276 21.64 23.52 5.99
N SER A 277 22.27 22.57 6.68
CA SER A 277 22.63 22.77 8.10
C SER A 277 23.72 23.83 8.25
N ILE A 278 23.64 24.68 9.27
CA ILE A 278 24.70 25.66 9.58
C ILE A 278 26.06 24.97 9.78
N LYS A 279 26.07 23.71 10.26
CA LYS A 279 27.30 22.92 10.43
C LYS A 279 28.00 22.59 9.10
N GLU A 280 27.28 22.61 7.98
CA GLU A 280 27.79 22.28 6.65
C GLU A 280 28.49 23.46 5.96
N ILE A 281 28.28 24.69 6.47
CA ILE A 281 28.73 25.94 5.81
C ILE A 281 30.00 26.50 6.48
N LYS A 282 30.46 25.89 7.58
CA LYS A 282 31.69 26.29 8.27
C LYS A 282 32.95 25.86 7.52
#